data_AF-A0A433BSB4-F1
#
_entry.id   AF-A0A433BSB4-F1
#
_cell.length_a   1.000
_cell.length_b   1.000
_cell.length_c   1.000
_cell.angle_alpha   90.00
_cell.angle_beta   90.00
_cell.angle_gamma   90.00
#
_symmetry.space_group_name_H-M   'P 1'
#
loop_
_entity.id
_entity.type
_entity.pdbx_description
1 polymer ?
#
loop_
_entity_poly.entity_id
_entity_poly.type
_entity_poly.pdbx_seq_one_letter_code
_entity_poly.pdbx_strand_id
1 'polypeptide(L)'
;MEQIQSPAEVFDAVFGRGNGRQRARAREAGRQVPADPMREIAIPRYGYTWQQVYWWPISAGLWVVMWLNTVALMLYGMAYVTRDLTVATGELSVRQLGVWAHHAGLDAGDLLAGQFSSVVGPPGPASAATLAAGAFLCRQVVRAVSSSRAPRRSLWVPGPVAVAPEIDTDELAGRRQKRAVTIAGVQAALAQLDAEWLSYEMDLDAYYLTKPLLRDPAVEQTAAYRSALYELRTLAERLGKSSTDAELDEAEQAAEAALMAWGEANDHALAIGLSDRSPTERAALRRLHALTAQLADPSTPKPMWPSLIGAITREMSKLTTVPASWDHLSRVPALEQRNPAAIAAADSE
;
A
#
# COMPACT_ATOMS: atom_id res chain seq x y z
N MET A 1 0.78 63.77 -22.41
CA MET A 1 2.00 63.67 -21.58
C MET A 1 1.58 63.02 -20.28
N GLU A 2 1.59 61.68 -20.26
CA GLU A 2 1.27 60.86 -19.10
C GLU A 2 2.55 60.10 -18.73
N GLN A 3 2.91 60.18 -17.45
CA GLN A 3 4.15 59.68 -16.89
C GLN A 3 3.95 58.22 -16.48
N ILE A 4 4.57 57.29 -17.22
CA ILE A 4 4.55 55.86 -16.92
C ILE A 4 5.65 55.60 -15.88
N GLN A 5 5.25 55.20 -14.67
CA GLN A 5 6.16 54.74 -13.62
C GLN A 5 6.71 53.35 -13.99
N SER A 6 8.01 53.14 -13.72
CA SER A 6 8.73 51.94 -14.12
C SER A 6 8.56 50.77 -13.12
N PRO A 7 8.61 49.49 -13.57
CA PRO A 7 8.31 48.32 -12.74
C PRO A 7 9.32 48.01 -11.60
N ALA A 8 10.39 48.81 -11.43
CA ALA A 8 11.43 48.56 -10.45
C ALA A 8 11.12 49.13 -9.04
N GLU A 9 10.16 50.05 -8.92
CA GLU A 9 9.86 50.75 -7.65
C GLU A 9 8.80 50.05 -6.78
N VAL A 10 8.12 49.02 -7.29
CA VAL A 10 7.07 48.29 -6.55
C VAL A 10 7.64 47.10 -5.76
N PHE A 11 8.83 46.62 -6.08
CA PHE A 11 9.39 45.39 -5.48
C PHE A 11 10.16 45.62 -4.16
N ASP A 12 10.61 46.84 -3.88
CA ASP A 12 11.35 47.17 -2.63
C ASP A 12 10.43 47.47 -1.43
N ALA A 13 9.11 47.60 -1.65
CA ALA A 13 8.15 47.95 -0.60
C ALA A 13 7.60 46.73 0.18
N VAL A 14 7.80 45.50 -0.29
CA VAL A 14 7.11 44.31 0.26
C VAL A 14 8.03 43.36 1.04
N PHE A 15 9.36 43.39 0.84
CA PHE A 15 10.25 42.38 1.43
C PHE A 15 11.47 42.90 2.21
N GLY A 16 11.46 44.14 2.67
CA GLY A 16 12.54 44.71 3.45
C GLY A 16 12.27 44.80 4.96
N ARG A 17 13.07 44.06 5.76
CA ARG A 17 13.61 44.44 7.10
C ARG A 17 13.01 43.77 8.34
N GLY A 18 13.84 43.01 9.07
CA GLY A 18 13.55 42.60 10.46
C GLY A 18 14.58 41.70 11.16
N ASN A 19 15.88 42.03 11.15
CA ASN A 19 16.91 41.37 11.97
C ASN A 19 16.89 41.85 13.43
N GLY A 20 16.92 40.90 14.38
CA GLY A 20 17.80 40.91 15.55
C GLY A 20 17.43 41.72 16.81
N ARG A 21 17.32 41.02 17.96
CA ARG A 21 17.86 41.47 19.26
C ARG A 21 17.90 40.34 20.31
N GLN A 22 19.12 39.99 20.73
CA GLN A 22 19.42 39.24 21.95
C GLN A 22 19.69 40.20 23.14
N ARG A 23 19.53 39.65 24.35
CA ARG A 23 20.10 40.03 25.68
C ARG A 23 19.29 40.97 26.59
N ALA A 24 18.82 40.42 27.72
CA ALA A 24 19.17 40.78 29.11
C ALA A 24 18.25 39.97 30.06
N ARG A 25 18.73 38.96 30.80
CA ARG A 25 19.21 39.03 32.20
C ARG A 25 18.43 40.01 33.09
N ALA A 26 17.56 39.47 33.95
CA ALA A 26 17.28 40.02 35.27
C ALA A 26 17.14 38.86 36.28
N ARG A 27 18.04 38.86 37.26
CA ARG A 27 18.00 38.08 38.50
C ARG A 27 17.31 38.95 39.54
N GLU A 28 16.36 38.41 40.29
CA GLU A 28 15.92 38.92 41.61
C GLU A 28 15.40 37.70 42.38
N ALA A 29 16.14 37.21 43.38
CA ALA A 29 15.99 37.58 44.79
C ALA A 29 14.58 37.19 45.30
N GLY A 30 14.40 36.08 46.01
CA GLY A 30 14.99 35.84 47.33
C GLY A 30 14.03 36.37 48.41
N ARG A 31 13.04 35.57 48.79
CA ARG A 31 12.29 35.73 50.06
C ARG A 31 11.82 34.38 50.56
N GLN A 32 12.53 33.88 51.57
CA GLN A 32 12.07 32.86 52.50
C GLN A 32 11.47 33.56 53.72
N VAL A 33 10.27 33.16 54.15
CA VAL A 33 9.81 33.20 55.56
C VAL A 33 8.92 31.96 55.80
N PRO A 34 8.99 31.30 56.97
CA PRO A 34 8.51 29.92 57.19
C PRO A 34 7.23 29.77 58.04
N ALA A 35 6.81 28.50 58.21
CA ALA A 35 5.75 27.92 59.07
C ALA A 35 4.31 28.13 58.56
N ASP A 36 3.40 27.14 58.53
CA ASP A 36 3.12 26.05 59.48
C ASP A 36 2.30 24.91 58.78
N PRO A 37 2.26 23.66 59.28
CA PRO A 37 1.72 22.51 58.59
C PRO A 37 0.26 22.21 58.97
N MET A 38 -0.63 22.20 57.97
CA MET A 38 -1.93 21.55 58.08
C MET A 38 -2.06 20.53 56.95
N ARG A 39 -2.04 19.27 57.35
CA ARG A 39 -2.34 18.09 56.55
C ARG A 39 -3.79 18.18 56.06
N GLU A 40 -3.97 18.46 54.78
CA GLU A 40 -5.19 18.09 54.06
C GLU A 40 -4.86 16.97 53.07
N ILE A 41 -5.50 15.82 53.31
CA ILE A 41 -5.43 14.62 52.49
C ILE A 41 -6.18 14.91 51.20
N ALA A 42 -5.45 15.33 50.17
CA ALA A 42 -5.96 15.45 48.82
C ALA A 42 -6.06 14.05 48.19
N ILE A 43 -7.30 13.55 48.09
CA ILE A 43 -7.68 12.37 47.32
C ILE A 43 -7.33 12.65 45.84
N PRO A 44 -6.58 11.78 45.13
CA PRO A 44 -6.31 11.97 43.72
C PRO A 44 -7.61 11.79 42.93
N ARG A 45 -8.23 12.89 42.54
CA ARG A 45 -9.23 12.89 41.45
C ARG A 45 -8.48 12.57 40.16
N TYR A 46 -8.51 11.32 39.74
CA TYR A 46 -8.20 10.92 38.36
C TYR A 46 -9.23 11.53 37.42
N GLY A 47 -9.04 12.80 37.08
CA GLY A 47 -9.80 13.48 36.04
C GLY A 47 -9.27 13.04 34.69
N TYR A 48 -9.96 12.11 34.05
CA TYR A 48 -9.83 11.92 32.60
C TYR A 48 -10.10 13.27 31.93
N THR A 49 -9.20 13.73 31.07
CA THR A 49 -9.44 14.96 30.30
C THR A 49 -10.62 14.71 29.36
N TRP A 50 -11.42 15.75 29.06
CA TRP A 50 -12.54 15.63 28.11
C TRP A 50 -12.11 15.09 26.74
N GLN A 51 -10.83 15.27 26.37
CA GLN A 51 -10.23 14.61 25.22
C GLN A 51 -10.24 13.07 25.36
N GLN A 52 -9.83 12.49 26.50
CA GLN A 52 -9.83 11.03 26.67
C GLN A 52 -11.24 10.41 26.59
N VAL A 53 -12.27 11.09 27.09
CA VAL A 53 -13.66 10.61 27.02
C VAL A 53 -14.18 10.59 25.57
N TYR A 54 -13.73 11.53 24.74
CA TYR A 54 -14.14 11.61 23.33
C TYR A 54 -13.56 10.46 22.47
N TRP A 55 -12.42 9.89 22.88
CA TRP A 55 -11.75 8.80 22.15
C TRP A 55 -12.32 7.41 22.48
N TRP A 56 -13.04 7.24 23.58
CA TRP A 56 -13.60 5.95 23.99
C TRP A 56 -14.54 5.32 22.95
N PRO A 57 -15.56 6.01 22.40
CA PRO A 57 -16.43 5.42 21.39
C PRO A 57 -15.69 5.07 20.09
N ILE A 58 -14.67 5.86 19.71
CA ILE A 58 -13.84 5.59 18.53
C ILE A 58 -12.98 4.33 18.76
N SER A 59 -12.36 4.22 19.94
CA SER A 59 -11.58 3.04 20.31
C SER A 59 -12.44 1.77 20.44
N ALA A 60 -13.67 1.89 20.96
CA ALA A 60 -14.61 0.78 21.05
C ALA A 60 -15.08 0.34 19.66
N GLY A 61 -15.36 1.29 18.75
CA GLY A 61 -15.70 1.00 17.36
C GLY A 61 -14.56 0.27 16.62
N LEU A 62 -13.33 0.74 16.77
CA LEU A 62 -12.14 0.08 16.20
C LEU A 62 -11.94 -1.32 16.79
N TRP A 63 -12.18 -1.51 18.09
CA TRP A 63 -12.10 -2.83 18.73
C TRP A 63 -13.13 -3.82 18.19
N VAL A 64 -14.37 -3.38 17.99
CA VAL A 64 -15.43 -4.23 17.40
C VAL A 64 -15.11 -4.61 15.96
N VAL A 65 -14.62 -3.67 15.15
CA VAL A 65 -14.21 -3.94 13.76
C VAL A 65 -13.04 -4.93 13.73
N MET A 66 -12.03 -4.73 14.58
CA MET A 66 -10.89 -5.65 14.67
C MET A 66 -11.33 -7.05 15.12
N TRP A 67 -12.25 -7.14 16.08
CA TRP A 67 -12.79 -8.42 16.55
C TRP A 67 -13.60 -9.15 15.47
N LEU A 68 -14.49 -8.44 14.76
CA LEU A 68 -15.27 -9.02 13.66
C LEU A 68 -14.37 -9.51 12.51
N ASN A 69 -13.32 -8.77 12.18
CA ASN A 69 -12.36 -9.16 11.14
C ASN A 69 -11.55 -10.42 11.57
N THR A 70 -11.21 -10.51 12.86
CA THR A 70 -10.56 -11.70 13.43
C THR A 70 -11.48 -12.92 13.37
N VAL A 71 -12.77 -12.77 13.70
CA VAL A 71 -13.76 -13.85 13.61
C VAL A 71 -13.97 -14.28 12.16
N ALA A 72 -14.04 -13.34 11.22
CA ALA A 72 -14.16 -13.63 9.79
C ALA A 72 -12.94 -14.43 9.27
N LEU A 73 -11.73 -14.06 9.66
CA LEU A 73 -10.50 -14.80 9.34
C LEU A 73 -10.49 -16.21 9.94
N MET A 74 -10.94 -16.37 11.18
CA MET A 74 -11.06 -17.70 11.80
C MET A 74 -12.09 -18.58 11.08
N LEU A 75 -13.24 -18.03 10.70
CA LEU A 75 -14.27 -18.75 9.94
C LEU A 75 -13.77 -19.12 8.54
N TYR A 76 -13.04 -18.22 7.88
CA TYR A 76 -12.42 -18.48 6.57
C TYR A 76 -11.34 -19.58 6.67
N GLY A 77 -10.48 -19.53 7.69
CA GLY A 77 -9.48 -20.57 7.94
C GLY A 77 -10.10 -21.93 8.26
N MET A 78 -11.16 -21.97 9.07
CA MET A 78 -11.93 -23.19 9.34
C MET A 78 -12.56 -23.76 8.06
N ALA A 79 -13.14 -22.91 7.20
CA ALA A 79 -13.70 -23.32 5.92
C ALA A 79 -12.62 -23.85 4.95
N TYR A 80 -11.43 -23.26 4.96
CA TYR A 80 -10.31 -23.70 4.12
C TYR A 80 -9.75 -25.05 4.59
N VAL A 81 -9.54 -25.21 5.90
CA VAL A 81 -9.01 -26.46 6.49
C VAL A 81 -10.01 -27.62 6.32
N THR A 82 -11.31 -27.36 6.43
CA THR A 82 -12.33 -28.39 6.16
C THR A 82 -12.40 -28.77 4.67
N ARG A 83 -12.09 -27.84 3.76
CA ARG A 83 -12.00 -28.10 2.31
C ARG A 83 -10.76 -28.93 1.96
N ASP A 84 -9.62 -28.68 2.60
CA ASP A 84 -8.41 -29.48 2.38
C ASP A 84 -8.47 -30.86 3.06
N LEU A 85 -9.12 -30.97 4.22
CA LEU A 85 -9.40 -32.26 4.85
C LEU A 85 -10.33 -33.13 3.98
N THR A 86 -11.32 -32.53 3.30
CA THR A 86 -12.21 -33.27 2.39
C THR A 86 -11.55 -33.69 1.08
N VAL A 87 -10.48 -33.02 0.66
CA VAL A 87 -9.69 -33.40 -0.53
C VAL A 87 -8.58 -34.40 -0.19
N ALA A 88 -8.00 -34.35 1.01
CA ALA A 88 -6.89 -35.22 1.42
C ALA A 88 -7.33 -36.61 1.93
N THR A 89 -8.55 -36.76 2.45
CA THR A 89 -9.10 -38.06 2.85
C THR A 89 -10.30 -38.40 1.97
N GLY A 90 -10.04 -39.08 0.85
CA GLY A 90 -11.09 -39.72 0.06
C GLY A 90 -11.92 -40.63 0.97
N GLU A 91 -13.23 -40.39 0.99
CA GLU A 91 -14.24 -41.06 1.83
C GLU A 91 -14.21 -40.75 3.34
N LEU A 92 -14.81 -39.62 3.73
CA LEU A 92 -15.49 -39.52 5.03
C LEU A 92 -17.00 -39.54 4.80
N SER A 93 -17.61 -40.65 5.20
CA SER A 93 -19.02 -40.97 5.01
C SER A 93 -19.97 -39.89 5.56
N VAL A 94 -21.04 -39.65 4.82
CA VAL A 94 -22.20 -38.77 5.09
C VAL A 94 -22.87 -39.01 6.46
N ARG A 95 -22.47 -40.04 7.22
CA ARG A 95 -23.04 -40.35 8.54
C ARG A 95 -22.53 -39.48 9.70
N GLN A 96 -21.35 -38.84 9.60
CA GLN A 96 -20.86 -37.97 10.69
C GLN A 96 -21.44 -36.55 10.67
N LEU A 97 -21.89 -36.05 9.51
CA LEU A 97 -22.57 -34.76 9.40
C LEU A 97 -23.99 -34.76 10.00
N GLY A 98 -24.65 -35.93 10.07
CA GLY A 98 -25.97 -36.07 10.70
C GLY A 98 -25.98 -35.94 12.23
N VAL A 99 -24.83 -36.17 12.90
CA VAL A 99 -24.75 -36.11 14.37
C VAL A 99 -24.58 -34.67 14.87
N TRP A 100 -23.96 -33.80 14.07
CA TRP A 100 -23.78 -32.38 14.43
C TRP A 100 -25.04 -31.53 14.21
N ALA A 101 -25.84 -31.83 13.18
CA ALA A 101 -27.09 -31.11 12.91
C ALA A 101 -28.13 -31.30 14.04
N HIS A 102 -28.14 -32.45 14.72
CA HIS A 102 -29.10 -32.74 15.79
C HIS A 102 -28.76 -32.03 17.12
N HIS A 103 -27.52 -31.58 17.32
CA HIS A 103 -27.11 -30.80 18.51
C HIS A 103 -27.26 -29.28 18.34
N ALA A 104 -27.38 -28.79 17.11
CA ALA A 104 -27.49 -27.35 16.83
C ALA A 104 -28.93 -26.83 16.69
N GLY A 105 -29.95 -27.70 16.69
CA GLY A 105 -31.36 -27.28 16.70
C GLY A 105 -31.78 -26.45 15.48
N LEU A 106 -31.13 -26.65 14.32
CA LEU A 106 -31.45 -25.95 13.08
C LEU A 106 -32.10 -26.94 12.10
N ASP A 107 -33.39 -26.73 11.84
CA ASP A 107 -34.13 -27.40 10.77
C ASP A 107 -33.55 -26.98 9.42
N ALA A 108 -32.78 -27.89 8.82
CA ALA A 108 -32.19 -27.71 7.50
C ALA A 108 -33.03 -28.42 6.44
N GLY A 109 -34.01 -27.70 5.91
CA GLY A 109 -34.75 -28.06 4.70
C GLY A 109 -35.39 -26.81 4.13
N ASP A 110 -34.85 -26.30 3.01
CA ASP A 110 -35.44 -25.29 2.10
C ASP A 110 -34.91 -23.84 2.07
N LEU A 111 -33.81 -23.46 2.75
CA LEU A 111 -33.32 -22.06 2.68
C LEU A 111 -31.90 -21.81 2.14
N LEU A 112 -31.19 -22.80 1.58
CA LEU A 112 -29.78 -22.62 1.17
C LEU A 112 -29.47 -22.82 -0.32
N ALA A 113 -30.46 -22.72 -1.22
CA ALA A 113 -30.20 -22.74 -2.67
C ALA A 113 -30.49 -21.40 -3.38
N GLY A 114 -31.05 -20.39 -2.71
CA GLY A 114 -31.64 -19.22 -3.41
C GLY A 114 -31.10 -17.83 -3.08
N GLN A 115 -30.29 -17.61 -2.04
CA GLN A 115 -30.05 -16.23 -1.54
C GLN A 115 -28.59 -15.77 -1.41
N PHE A 116 -27.58 -16.57 -1.75
CA PHE A 116 -26.17 -16.12 -1.67
C PHE A 116 -25.56 -15.62 -3.00
N SER A 117 -26.37 -15.44 -4.05
CA SER A 117 -25.85 -14.97 -5.36
C SER A 117 -25.86 -13.44 -5.55
N SER A 118 -26.32 -12.66 -4.56
CA SER A 118 -26.26 -11.20 -4.62
C SER A 118 -25.90 -10.65 -3.26
N VAL A 119 -24.66 -10.17 -3.06
CA VAL A 119 -24.24 -9.13 -2.08
C VAL A 119 -22.71 -8.96 -2.01
N VAL A 120 -21.89 -9.81 -2.63
CA VAL A 120 -20.43 -9.59 -2.66
C VAL A 120 -19.96 -9.24 -4.07
N GLY A 121 -19.85 -7.94 -4.35
CA GLY A 121 -19.10 -7.44 -5.51
C GLY A 121 -17.59 -7.68 -5.36
N PRO A 122 -16.80 -7.51 -6.43
CA PRO A 122 -15.36 -7.73 -6.39
C PRO A 122 -14.69 -6.85 -5.31
N PRO A 123 -13.66 -7.36 -4.61
CA PRO A 123 -13.02 -6.63 -3.53
C PRO A 123 -12.41 -5.33 -4.07
N GLY A 124 -12.90 -4.21 -3.55
CA GLY A 124 -12.31 -2.91 -3.84
C GLY A 124 -10.90 -2.78 -3.23
N PRO A 125 -10.11 -1.80 -3.68
CA PRO A 125 -8.74 -1.58 -3.21
C PRO A 125 -8.63 -1.38 -1.68
N ALA A 126 -9.68 -0.87 -1.06
CA ALA A 126 -9.77 -0.75 0.40
C ALA A 126 -9.74 -2.12 1.11
N SER A 127 -10.36 -3.15 0.55
CA SER A 127 -10.42 -4.50 1.13
C SER A 127 -9.07 -5.21 1.09
N ALA A 128 -8.27 -4.97 0.03
CA ALA A 128 -6.93 -5.51 -0.12
C ALA A 128 -5.95 -4.90 0.92
N ALA A 129 -6.05 -3.59 1.17
CA ALA A 129 -5.24 -2.90 2.17
C ALA A 129 -5.53 -3.42 3.60
N THR A 130 -6.79 -3.69 3.94
CA THR A 130 -7.15 -4.23 5.26
C THR A 130 -6.64 -5.65 5.49
N LEU A 131 -6.62 -6.49 4.44
CA LEU A 131 -6.09 -7.85 4.51
C LEU A 131 -4.56 -7.86 4.68
N ALA A 132 -3.85 -6.94 4.01
CA ALA A 132 -2.40 -6.78 4.15
C ALA A 132 -2.00 -6.30 5.57
N ALA A 133 -2.73 -5.32 6.12
CA ALA A 133 -2.50 -4.83 7.48
C ALA A 133 -2.79 -5.91 8.55
N GLY A 134 -3.84 -6.73 8.35
CA GLY A 134 -4.17 -7.85 9.23
C GLY A 134 -3.08 -8.92 9.28
N ALA A 135 -2.52 -9.30 8.13
CA ALA A 135 -1.43 -10.27 8.05
C ALA A 135 -0.15 -9.78 8.76
N PHE A 136 0.14 -8.47 8.69
CA PHE A 136 1.29 -7.86 9.35
C PHE A 136 1.18 -7.90 10.89
N LEU A 137 0.00 -7.69 11.45
CA LEU A 137 -0.22 -7.71 12.90
C LEU A 137 -0.22 -9.14 13.48
N CYS A 138 -0.77 -10.12 12.77
CA CYS A 138 -0.66 -11.53 13.17
C CYS A 138 0.82 -12.01 13.23
N ARG A 139 1.68 -11.48 12.36
CA ARG A 139 3.12 -11.76 12.33
C ARG A 139 3.87 -11.24 13.57
N GLN A 140 3.42 -10.15 14.17
CA GLN A 140 4.01 -9.58 15.40
C GLN A 140 3.65 -10.41 16.66
N VAL A 141 2.42 -10.91 16.75
CA VAL A 141 1.95 -11.69 17.92
C VAL A 141 2.61 -13.07 17.97
N VAL A 142 2.78 -13.74 16.83
CA VAL A 142 3.48 -15.04 16.78
C VAL A 142 4.95 -14.93 17.19
N ARG A 143 5.60 -13.79 16.89
CA ARG A 143 6.98 -13.49 17.31
C ARG A 143 7.11 -13.27 18.82
N ALA A 144 6.10 -12.69 19.46
CA ALA A 144 6.10 -12.45 20.91
C ALA A 144 5.85 -13.74 21.74
N VAL A 145 5.14 -14.73 21.18
CA VAL A 145 4.85 -16.00 21.86
C VAL A 145 6.03 -16.98 21.75
N SER A 146 6.85 -16.85 20.71
CA SER A 146 7.99 -17.76 20.46
C SER A 146 9.25 -17.45 21.29
N SER A 147 9.31 -16.30 21.98
CA SER A 147 10.41 -15.93 22.88
C SER A 147 10.30 -16.49 24.31
N SER A 148 9.28 -17.31 24.60
CA SER A 148 8.98 -17.77 25.97
C SER A 148 9.18 -19.29 26.16
N ARG A 149 10.35 -19.83 25.82
CA ARG A 149 10.74 -21.20 26.21
C ARG A 149 11.93 -21.19 27.17
N ALA A 150 11.66 -21.65 28.39
CA ALA A 150 12.60 -21.81 29.49
C ALA A 150 13.62 -22.95 29.24
N PRO A 151 14.82 -22.91 29.86
CA PRO A 151 15.90 -23.86 29.58
C PRO A 151 15.66 -25.21 30.28
N ARG A 152 15.75 -26.31 29.53
CA ARG A 152 15.78 -27.68 30.09
C ARG A 152 17.21 -28.05 30.47
N ARG A 153 17.38 -28.48 31.72
CA ARG A 153 18.60 -29.05 32.31
C ARG A 153 18.88 -30.42 31.68
N SER A 154 20.06 -30.60 31.08
CA SER A 154 20.53 -31.88 30.53
C SER A 154 21.21 -32.74 31.61
N LEU A 155 20.73 -33.97 31.78
CA LEU A 155 21.40 -35.04 32.54
C LEU A 155 22.42 -35.73 31.63
N TRP A 156 23.63 -35.88 32.14
CA TRP A 156 24.82 -36.38 31.44
C TRP A 156 24.88 -37.91 31.47
N VAL A 157 25.17 -38.54 30.32
CA VAL A 157 25.56 -39.96 30.18
C VAL A 157 26.76 -40.03 29.22
N PRO A 158 27.87 -40.73 29.57
CA PRO A 158 29.05 -40.81 28.71
C PRO A 158 29.13 -42.14 27.91
N GLY A 159 29.56 -42.03 26.65
CA GLY A 159 30.01 -43.16 25.82
C GLY A 159 30.08 -42.82 24.32
N PRO A 160 31.26 -42.66 23.70
CA PRO A 160 31.39 -42.12 22.35
C PRO A 160 31.38 -43.22 21.29
N VAL A 161 30.38 -43.19 20.42
CA VAL A 161 30.46 -43.77 19.07
C VAL A 161 30.51 -42.58 18.12
N ALA A 162 31.41 -42.60 17.13
CA ALA A 162 31.47 -41.59 16.09
C ALA A 162 30.19 -41.66 15.23
N VAL A 163 29.14 -40.99 15.71
CA VAL A 163 27.86 -40.82 15.02
C VAL A 163 28.09 -39.81 13.90
N ALA A 164 27.80 -40.21 12.67
CA ALA A 164 27.71 -39.31 11.52
C ALA A 164 26.89 -38.07 11.91
N PRO A 165 27.24 -36.85 11.45
CA PRO A 165 26.59 -35.63 11.91
C PRO A 165 25.08 -35.78 11.76
N GLU A 166 24.40 -35.90 12.89
CA GLU A 166 22.96 -36.00 12.98
C GLU A 166 22.44 -34.66 12.48
N ILE A 167 21.97 -34.63 11.24
CA ILE A 167 21.49 -33.39 10.63
C ILE A 167 20.27 -32.97 11.45
N ASP A 168 20.41 -31.90 12.22
CA ASP A 168 19.36 -31.38 13.08
C ASP A 168 18.15 -31.01 12.20
N THR A 169 17.11 -31.85 12.28
CA THR A 169 15.90 -31.70 11.48
C THR A 169 15.17 -30.40 11.82
N ASP A 170 15.30 -29.92 13.06
CA ASP A 170 14.68 -28.67 13.51
C ASP A 170 15.39 -27.46 12.90
N GLU A 171 16.72 -27.51 12.78
CA GLU A 171 17.51 -26.47 12.12
C GLU A 171 17.16 -26.38 10.62
N LEU A 172 17.05 -27.52 9.94
CA LEU A 172 16.63 -27.56 8.54
C LEU A 172 15.21 -27.01 8.34
N ALA A 173 14.28 -27.36 9.23
CA ALA A 173 12.92 -26.83 9.20
C ALA A 173 12.91 -25.31 9.41
N GLY A 174 13.71 -24.81 10.35
CA GLY A 174 13.90 -23.38 10.59
C GLY A 174 14.42 -22.61 9.38
N ARG A 175 15.46 -23.13 8.70
CA ARG A 175 16.02 -22.52 7.48
C ARG A 175 15.01 -22.50 6.33
N ARG A 176 14.27 -23.59 6.13
CA ARG A 176 13.20 -23.67 5.12
C ARG A 176 12.09 -22.66 5.39
N GLN A 177 11.69 -22.51 6.65
CA GLN A 177 10.67 -21.53 7.03
C GLN A 177 11.17 -20.10 6.83
N LYS A 178 12.40 -19.77 7.24
CA LYS A 178 13.02 -18.45 7.01
C LYS A 178 13.02 -18.13 5.51
N ARG A 179 13.47 -19.06 4.67
CA ARG A 179 13.47 -18.92 3.20
C ARG A 179 12.08 -18.64 2.65
N ALA A 180 11.08 -19.44 3.02
CA ALA A 180 9.71 -19.24 2.55
C ALA A 180 9.18 -17.86 2.93
N VAL A 181 9.50 -17.39 4.14
CA VAL A 181 9.12 -16.06 4.63
C VAL A 181 9.82 -14.93 3.86
N THR A 182 11.12 -15.05 3.57
CA THR A 182 11.86 -14.04 2.78
C THR A 182 11.35 -13.98 1.35
N ILE A 183 11.18 -15.13 0.68
CA ILE A 183 10.61 -15.19 -0.68
C ILE A 183 9.23 -14.53 -0.71
N ALA A 184 8.36 -14.83 0.26
CA ALA A 184 7.05 -14.20 0.35
C ALA A 184 7.15 -12.67 0.57
N GLY A 185 8.14 -12.20 1.31
CA GLY A 185 8.41 -10.77 1.50
C GLY A 185 8.81 -10.06 0.20
N VAL A 186 9.75 -10.64 -0.56
CA VAL A 186 10.19 -10.12 -1.86
C VAL A 186 9.02 -10.07 -2.86
N GLN A 187 8.21 -11.13 -2.91
CA GLN A 187 7.03 -11.18 -3.78
C GLN A 187 5.95 -10.16 -3.37
N ALA A 188 5.77 -9.93 -2.07
CA ALA A 188 4.86 -8.90 -1.58
C ALA A 188 5.32 -7.48 -1.95
N ALA A 189 6.63 -7.20 -1.89
CA ALA A 189 7.19 -5.92 -2.31
C ALA A 189 6.97 -5.67 -3.81
N LEU A 190 7.18 -6.68 -4.65
CA LEU A 190 6.86 -6.59 -6.08
C LEU A 190 5.38 -6.33 -6.34
N ALA A 191 4.50 -7.10 -5.69
CA ALA A 191 3.06 -6.92 -5.83
C ALA A 191 2.60 -5.53 -5.39
N GLN A 192 3.22 -4.97 -4.35
CA GLN A 192 2.97 -3.60 -3.92
C GLN A 192 3.40 -2.59 -4.99
N LEU A 193 4.64 -2.69 -5.50
CA LEU A 193 5.14 -1.78 -6.53
C LEU A 193 4.31 -1.84 -7.81
N ASP A 194 3.88 -3.03 -8.23
CA ASP A 194 2.99 -3.21 -9.38
C ASP A 194 1.62 -2.57 -9.15
N ALA A 195 1.06 -2.71 -7.95
CA ALA A 195 -0.21 -2.08 -7.59
C ALA A 195 -0.10 -0.55 -7.54
N GLU A 196 0.98 -0.01 -7.01
CA GLU A 196 1.23 1.43 -6.95
C GLU A 196 1.45 2.02 -8.35
N TRP A 197 2.21 1.35 -9.21
CA TRP A 197 2.38 1.74 -10.61
C TRP A 197 1.05 1.70 -11.38
N LEU A 198 0.26 0.64 -11.19
CA LEU A 198 -1.07 0.54 -11.81
C LEU A 198 -2.01 1.64 -11.31
N SER A 199 -2.00 1.95 -10.01
CA SER A 199 -2.80 3.04 -9.45
C SER A 199 -2.39 4.39 -10.06
N TYR A 200 -1.09 4.61 -10.27
CA TYR A 200 -0.57 5.80 -10.95
C TYR A 200 -1.08 5.88 -12.39
N GLU A 201 -1.02 4.78 -13.15
CA GLU A 201 -1.48 4.76 -14.53
C GLU A 201 -2.99 5.03 -14.65
N MET A 202 -3.80 4.57 -13.70
CA MET A 202 -5.26 4.74 -13.76
C MET A 202 -5.75 6.13 -13.31
N ASP A 203 -4.90 6.90 -12.64
CA ASP A 203 -5.22 8.25 -12.22
C ASP A 203 -4.81 9.27 -13.31
N LEU A 204 -5.78 9.77 -14.08
CA LEU A 204 -5.53 10.73 -15.16
C LEU A 204 -4.89 12.03 -14.67
N ASP A 205 -5.19 12.46 -13.44
CA ASP A 205 -4.60 13.66 -12.87
C ASP A 205 -3.13 13.42 -12.53
N ALA A 206 -2.81 12.29 -11.88
CA ALA A 206 -1.44 11.86 -11.65
C ALA A 206 -0.66 11.69 -12.95
N TYR A 207 -1.25 11.02 -13.93
CA TYR A 207 -0.60 10.67 -15.18
C TYR A 207 -0.24 11.88 -16.04
N TYR A 208 -1.15 12.86 -16.15
CA TYR A 208 -0.96 14.03 -17.02
C TYR A 208 -0.49 15.29 -16.30
N LEU A 209 -0.89 15.50 -15.04
CA LEU A 209 -0.76 16.80 -14.38
C LEU A 209 0.19 16.77 -13.19
N THR A 210 -0.01 15.89 -12.22
CA THR A 210 0.74 15.99 -10.94
C THR A 210 2.02 15.17 -10.92
N LYS A 211 2.11 14.06 -11.66
CA LYS A 211 3.30 13.19 -11.69
C LYS A 211 3.70 12.71 -13.10
N PRO A 212 3.73 13.57 -14.13
CA PRO A 212 4.12 13.14 -15.47
C PRO A 212 5.59 12.69 -15.57
N LEU A 213 6.46 13.18 -14.66
CA LEU A 213 7.90 12.85 -14.64
C LEU A 213 8.19 11.36 -14.41
N LEU A 214 7.28 10.61 -13.76
CA LEU A 214 7.46 9.15 -13.59
C LEU A 214 7.59 8.40 -14.93
N ARG A 215 7.17 9.03 -16.03
CA ARG A 215 7.30 8.47 -17.38
C ARG A 215 8.60 8.85 -18.08
N ASP A 216 9.31 9.87 -17.61
CA ASP A 216 10.52 10.38 -18.23
C ASP A 216 11.76 9.57 -17.79
N PRO A 217 12.38 8.76 -18.67
CA PRO A 217 13.58 8.01 -18.33
C PRO A 217 14.82 8.87 -18.11
N ALA A 218 14.81 10.15 -18.54
CA ALA A 218 15.95 11.04 -18.38
C ALA A 218 16.02 11.65 -16.97
N VAL A 219 14.94 11.56 -16.18
CA VAL A 219 14.90 12.02 -14.79
C VAL A 219 15.63 10.99 -13.91
N GLU A 220 16.68 11.43 -13.21
CA GLU A 220 17.56 10.58 -12.41
C GLU A 220 16.79 9.67 -11.44
N GLN A 221 15.84 10.22 -10.69
CA GLN A 221 15.06 9.47 -9.70
C GLN A 221 14.19 8.41 -10.38
N THR A 222 13.57 8.74 -11.51
CA THR A 222 12.76 7.78 -12.28
C THR A 222 13.63 6.70 -12.91
N ALA A 223 14.83 7.04 -13.40
CA ALA A 223 15.79 6.07 -13.91
C ALA A 223 16.27 5.12 -12.80
N ALA A 224 16.59 5.65 -11.61
CA ALA A 224 16.98 4.86 -10.44
C ALA A 224 15.89 3.87 -10.03
N TYR A 225 14.62 4.33 -9.93
CA TYR A 225 13.49 3.45 -9.67
C TYR A 225 13.36 2.33 -10.72
N ARG A 226 13.42 2.67 -12.02
CA ARG A 226 13.31 1.67 -13.09
C ARG A 226 14.44 0.64 -13.04
N SER A 227 15.66 1.07 -12.73
CA SER A 227 16.80 0.18 -12.55
C SER A 227 16.60 -0.76 -11.37
N ALA A 228 16.20 -0.23 -10.20
CA ALA A 228 15.97 -1.03 -9.01
C ALA A 228 14.81 -2.02 -9.17
N LEU A 229 13.72 -1.61 -9.83
CA LEU A 229 12.60 -2.51 -10.14
C LEU A 229 13.01 -3.63 -11.11
N TYR A 230 13.84 -3.32 -12.11
CA TYR A 230 14.36 -4.33 -13.04
C TYR A 230 15.23 -5.37 -12.32
N GLU A 231 16.12 -4.92 -11.43
CA GLU A 231 16.97 -5.79 -10.62
C GLU A 231 16.14 -6.68 -9.69
N LEU A 232 15.17 -6.09 -8.98
CA LEU A 232 14.24 -6.82 -8.11
C LEU A 232 13.48 -7.91 -8.88
N ARG A 233 12.91 -7.60 -10.05
CA ARG A 233 12.20 -8.59 -10.88
C ARG A 233 13.14 -9.72 -11.32
N THR A 234 14.34 -9.39 -11.76
CA THR A 234 15.37 -10.36 -12.17
C THR A 234 15.73 -11.32 -11.03
N LEU A 235 15.92 -10.79 -9.82
CA LEU A 235 16.25 -11.61 -8.65
C LEU A 235 15.04 -12.44 -8.20
N ALA A 236 13.84 -11.87 -8.19
CA ALA A 236 12.62 -12.55 -7.78
C ALA A 236 12.26 -13.74 -8.68
N GLU A 237 12.52 -13.65 -9.99
CA GLU A 237 12.32 -14.76 -10.94
C GLU A 237 13.27 -15.94 -10.68
N ARG A 238 14.44 -15.68 -10.09
CA ARG A 238 15.43 -16.71 -9.73
C ARG A 238 15.15 -17.35 -8.38
N LEU A 239 14.29 -16.76 -7.55
CA LEU A 239 13.99 -17.28 -6.22
C LEU A 239 13.16 -18.56 -6.27
N GLY A 240 13.57 -19.57 -5.51
CA GLY A 240 12.92 -20.87 -5.46
C GLY A 240 13.30 -21.68 -4.22
N LYS A 241 12.84 -22.93 -4.18
CA LYS A 241 13.07 -23.84 -3.04
C LYS A 241 14.56 -24.10 -2.78
N SER A 242 15.39 -24.01 -3.81
CA SER A 242 16.84 -24.24 -3.77
C SER A 242 17.67 -22.97 -3.61
N SER A 243 17.06 -21.79 -3.47
CA SER A 243 17.81 -20.54 -3.33
C SER A 243 18.72 -20.56 -2.12
N THR A 244 19.93 -20.04 -2.32
CA THR A 244 20.93 -19.89 -1.27
C THR A 244 20.58 -18.73 -0.35
N ASP A 245 21.15 -18.71 0.85
CA ASP A 245 20.91 -17.61 1.79
C ASP A 245 21.41 -16.26 1.23
N ALA A 246 22.51 -16.28 0.46
CA ALA A 246 23.03 -15.09 -0.22
C ALA A 246 22.06 -14.55 -1.29
N GLU A 247 21.45 -15.41 -2.11
CA GLU A 247 20.45 -14.99 -3.10
C GLU A 247 19.18 -14.42 -2.43
N LEU A 248 18.82 -14.93 -1.25
CA LEU A 248 17.70 -14.40 -0.48
C LEU A 248 18.00 -13.02 0.10
N ASP A 249 19.19 -12.85 0.69
CA ASP A 249 19.63 -11.56 1.25
C ASP A 249 19.78 -10.50 0.15
N GLU A 250 20.30 -10.87 -1.03
CA GLU A 250 20.42 -10.00 -2.21
C GLU A 250 19.03 -9.56 -2.72
N ALA A 251 18.08 -10.50 -2.84
CA ALA A 251 16.73 -10.18 -3.27
C ALA A 251 15.96 -9.31 -2.25
N GLU A 252 16.19 -9.51 -0.95
CA GLU A 252 15.61 -8.68 0.10
C GLU A 252 16.15 -7.24 0.04
N GLN A 253 17.46 -7.08 -0.18
CA GLN A 253 18.07 -5.75 -0.38
C GLN A 253 17.56 -5.06 -1.64
N ALA A 254 17.42 -5.79 -2.76
CA ALA A 254 16.85 -5.23 -3.98
C ALA A 254 15.38 -4.81 -3.80
N ALA A 255 14.62 -5.53 -2.99
CA ALA A 255 13.24 -5.17 -2.66
C ALA A 255 13.17 -3.85 -1.88
N GLU A 256 14.02 -3.70 -0.87
CA GLU A 256 14.13 -2.46 -0.09
C GLU A 256 14.57 -1.28 -0.97
N ALA A 257 15.60 -1.48 -1.81
CA ALA A 257 16.10 -0.46 -2.72
C ALA A 257 15.02 0.00 -3.73
N ALA A 258 14.25 -0.93 -4.30
CA ALA A 258 13.19 -0.60 -5.25
C ALA A 258 12.04 0.18 -4.59
N LEU A 259 11.65 -0.19 -3.36
CA LEU A 259 10.62 0.54 -2.59
C LEU A 259 11.08 1.96 -2.23
N MET A 260 12.33 2.14 -1.80
CA MET A 260 12.89 3.47 -1.52
C MET A 260 12.97 4.32 -2.79
N ALA A 261 13.50 3.75 -3.88
CA ALA A 261 13.63 4.47 -5.15
C ALA A 261 12.26 4.87 -5.73
N TRP A 262 11.24 4.04 -5.55
CA TRP A 262 9.86 4.41 -5.89
C TRP A 262 9.38 5.63 -5.10
N GLY A 263 9.56 5.63 -3.78
CA GLY A 263 9.20 6.75 -2.92
C GLY A 263 9.88 8.05 -3.36
N GLU A 264 11.20 8.01 -3.58
CA GLU A 264 11.97 9.15 -4.06
C GLU A 264 11.52 9.66 -5.43
N ALA A 265 11.28 8.75 -6.39
CA ALA A 265 10.79 9.11 -7.72
C ALA A 265 9.38 9.74 -7.65
N ASN A 266 8.49 9.16 -6.84
CA ASN A 266 7.13 9.64 -6.66
C ASN A 266 7.08 11.02 -5.99
N ASP A 267 7.87 11.23 -4.94
CA ASP A 267 7.98 12.51 -4.23
C ASP A 267 8.60 13.59 -5.12
N HIS A 268 9.65 13.25 -5.87
CA HIS A 268 10.26 14.16 -6.84
C HIS A 268 9.27 14.56 -7.93
N ALA A 269 8.57 13.59 -8.52
CA ALA A 269 7.58 13.85 -9.56
C ALA A 269 6.45 14.76 -9.05
N LEU A 270 5.97 14.51 -7.82
CA LEU A 270 4.92 15.33 -7.19
C LEU A 270 5.40 16.75 -6.89
N ALA A 271 6.64 16.92 -6.42
CA ALA A 271 7.21 18.22 -6.09
C ALA A 271 7.40 19.10 -7.33
N ILE A 272 7.80 18.52 -8.46
CA ILE A 272 8.04 19.26 -9.72
C ILE A 272 6.75 19.46 -10.52
N GLY A 273 5.92 18.42 -10.62
CA GLY A 273 4.69 18.40 -11.42
C GLY A 273 4.96 18.67 -12.91
N LEU A 274 4.56 19.87 -13.37
CA LEU A 274 4.70 20.31 -14.77
C LEU A 274 5.72 21.43 -14.96
N SER A 275 6.38 21.84 -13.89
CA SER A 275 7.11 23.12 -13.83
C SER A 275 8.35 23.12 -14.72
N ASP A 276 9.00 21.98 -14.87
CA ASP A 276 10.22 21.78 -15.66
C ASP A 276 9.95 21.52 -17.16
N ARG A 277 8.68 21.24 -17.53
CA ARG A 277 8.30 20.95 -18.92
C ARG A 277 8.26 22.22 -19.76
N SER A 278 8.49 22.08 -21.06
CA SER A 278 8.36 23.20 -22.00
C SER A 278 6.93 23.77 -21.99
N PRO A 279 6.72 25.05 -22.31
CA PRO A 279 5.38 25.63 -22.38
C PRO A 279 4.43 24.85 -23.32
N THR A 280 4.95 24.36 -24.44
CA THR A 280 4.20 23.54 -25.41
C THR A 280 3.76 22.21 -24.82
N GLU A 281 4.68 21.46 -24.21
CA GLU A 281 4.34 20.17 -23.58
C GLU A 281 3.38 20.35 -22.40
N ARG A 282 3.58 21.39 -21.59
CA ARG A 282 2.68 21.70 -20.48
C ARG A 282 1.25 21.98 -20.95
N ALA A 283 1.11 22.75 -22.03
CA ALA A 283 -0.19 23.01 -22.64
C ALA A 283 -0.81 21.74 -23.23
N ALA A 284 0.01 20.91 -23.89
CA ALA A 284 -0.42 19.63 -24.46
C ALA A 284 -0.91 18.65 -23.38
N LEU A 285 -0.18 18.49 -22.27
CA LEU A 285 -0.57 17.63 -21.14
C LEU A 285 -1.88 18.07 -20.50
N ARG A 286 -2.07 19.37 -20.28
CA ARG A 286 -3.34 19.92 -19.76
C ARG A 286 -4.51 19.66 -20.70
N ARG A 287 -4.30 19.84 -22.01
CA ARG A 287 -5.32 19.52 -23.02
C ARG A 287 -5.60 18.03 -23.10
N LEU A 288 -4.58 17.18 -23.04
CA LEU A 288 -4.74 15.73 -23.04
C LEU A 288 -5.57 15.28 -21.87
N HIS A 289 -5.30 15.79 -20.67
CA HIS A 289 -6.13 15.52 -19.49
C HIS A 289 -7.61 15.87 -19.76
N ALA A 290 -7.89 17.10 -20.22
CA ALA A 290 -9.26 17.54 -20.48
C ALA A 290 -9.96 16.72 -21.58
N LEU A 291 -9.29 16.46 -22.70
CA LEU A 291 -9.84 15.71 -23.83
C LEU A 291 -10.07 14.23 -23.47
N THR A 292 -9.15 13.63 -22.72
CA THR A 292 -9.26 12.25 -22.25
C THR A 292 -10.39 12.11 -21.25
N ALA A 293 -10.51 13.04 -20.30
CA ALA A 293 -11.63 13.08 -19.36
C ALA A 293 -12.97 13.24 -20.09
N GLN A 294 -13.05 14.13 -21.09
CA GLN A 294 -14.23 14.27 -21.93
C GLN A 294 -14.53 12.98 -22.71
N LEU A 295 -13.53 12.33 -23.30
CA LEU A 295 -13.73 11.06 -23.99
C LEU A 295 -14.15 9.94 -23.04
N ALA A 296 -13.72 9.96 -21.77
CA ALA A 296 -14.07 8.98 -20.75
C ALA A 296 -15.49 9.18 -20.17
N ASP A 297 -16.02 10.40 -20.24
CA ASP A 297 -17.35 10.74 -19.72
C ASP A 297 -18.45 9.92 -20.44
N PRO A 298 -19.28 9.15 -19.71
CA PRO A 298 -20.38 8.38 -20.31
C PRO A 298 -21.43 9.22 -21.04
N SER A 299 -21.52 10.52 -20.74
CA SER A 299 -22.44 11.44 -21.41
C SER A 299 -21.93 11.94 -22.77
N THR A 300 -20.67 11.71 -23.11
CA THR A 300 -20.08 12.18 -24.37
C THR A 300 -20.67 11.44 -25.58
N PRO A 301 -21.36 12.14 -26.50
CA PRO A 301 -22.01 11.51 -27.65
C PRO A 301 -21.01 10.80 -28.58
N LYS A 302 -21.34 9.58 -29.03
CA LYS A 302 -20.54 8.81 -30.00
C LYS A 302 -20.11 9.59 -31.24
N PRO A 303 -20.96 10.44 -31.87
CA PRO A 303 -20.54 11.23 -33.03
C PRO A 303 -19.37 12.19 -32.77
N MET A 304 -19.10 12.55 -31.50
CA MET A 304 -17.97 13.41 -31.12
C MET A 304 -16.66 12.64 -30.97
N TRP A 305 -16.70 11.31 -30.79
CA TRP A 305 -15.53 10.51 -30.46
C TRP A 305 -14.40 10.61 -31.50
N PRO A 306 -14.67 10.54 -32.83
CA PRO A 306 -13.60 10.66 -33.82
C PRO A 306 -12.86 12.00 -33.75
N SER A 307 -13.59 13.10 -33.47
CA SER A 307 -13.00 14.43 -33.30
C SER A 307 -12.11 14.51 -32.06
N LEU A 308 -12.57 13.94 -30.94
CA LEU A 308 -11.79 13.87 -29.68
C LEU A 308 -10.53 13.02 -29.85
N ILE A 309 -10.63 11.87 -30.50
CA ILE A 309 -9.49 10.99 -30.80
C ILE A 309 -8.47 11.70 -31.69
N GLY A 310 -8.95 12.40 -32.73
CA GLY A 310 -8.07 13.21 -33.57
C GLY A 310 -7.38 14.33 -32.78
N ALA A 311 -8.09 14.98 -31.85
CA ALA A 311 -7.51 16.00 -30.98
C ALA A 311 -6.48 15.42 -30.00
N ILE A 312 -6.78 14.30 -29.35
CA ILE A 312 -5.88 13.59 -28.44
C ILE A 312 -4.60 13.19 -29.18
N THR A 313 -4.73 12.58 -30.36
CA THR A 313 -3.57 12.16 -31.18
C THR A 313 -2.67 13.34 -31.54
N ARG A 314 -3.26 14.50 -31.88
CA ARG A 314 -2.50 15.74 -32.16
C ARG A 314 -1.81 16.34 -30.94
N GLU A 315 -2.35 16.17 -29.74
CA GLU A 315 -1.70 16.65 -28.53
C GLU A 315 -0.63 15.66 -28.05
N MET A 316 -0.82 14.34 -28.22
CA MET A 316 0.19 13.32 -27.95
C MET A 316 1.45 13.52 -28.80
N SER A 317 1.31 13.88 -30.08
CA SER A 317 2.47 14.12 -30.97
C SER A 317 3.33 15.32 -30.58
N LYS A 318 2.87 16.16 -29.65
CA LYS A 318 3.63 17.30 -29.11
C LYS A 318 4.47 16.92 -27.89
N LEU A 319 4.26 15.73 -27.32
CA LEU A 319 5.00 15.26 -26.16
C LEU A 319 6.33 14.64 -26.62
N THR A 320 7.45 15.22 -26.17
CA THR A 320 8.79 14.76 -26.53
C THR A 320 9.50 14.05 -25.38
N THR A 321 9.26 14.50 -24.15
CA THR A 321 9.95 14.01 -22.94
C THR A 321 9.12 12.99 -22.16
N VAL A 322 7.80 13.17 -22.12
CA VAL A 322 6.85 12.31 -21.38
C VAL A 322 5.82 11.70 -22.32
N PRO A 323 6.22 10.78 -23.20
CA PRO A 323 5.34 10.24 -24.25
C PRO A 323 4.09 9.59 -23.64
N ALA A 324 2.96 9.80 -24.29
CA ALA A 324 1.70 9.12 -24.00
C ALA A 324 1.29 8.30 -25.22
N SER A 325 0.64 7.16 -25.00
CA SER A 325 0.25 6.23 -26.06
C SER A 325 -1.23 5.84 -25.95
N TRP A 326 -1.80 5.42 -27.07
CA TRP A 326 -3.12 4.81 -27.10
C TRP A 326 -3.18 3.46 -26.39
N ASP A 327 -2.05 2.74 -26.33
CA ASP A 327 -1.94 1.51 -25.53
C ASP A 327 -2.26 1.78 -24.06
N HIS A 328 -1.68 2.83 -23.49
CA HIS A 328 -1.99 3.24 -22.13
C HIS A 328 -3.48 3.64 -21.98
N LEU A 329 -3.99 4.49 -22.86
CA LEU A 329 -5.39 4.94 -22.78
C LEU A 329 -6.40 3.80 -22.88
N SER A 330 -6.08 2.72 -23.61
CA SER A 330 -6.94 1.55 -23.71
C SER A 330 -7.06 0.75 -22.41
N ARG A 331 -6.10 0.90 -21.49
CA ARG A 331 -6.13 0.26 -20.17
C ARG A 331 -7.00 1.00 -19.17
N VAL A 332 -7.37 2.25 -19.46
CA VAL A 332 -8.30 3.02 -18.64
C VAL A 332 -9.71 2.44 -18.83
N PRO A 333 -10.36 1.89 -17.79
CA PRO A 333 -11.63 1.17 -17.96
C PRO A 333 -12.74 1.99 -18.62
N ALA A 334 -12.76 3.31 -18.38
CA ALA A 334 -13.74 4.22 -19.00
C ALA A 334 -13.57 4.38 -20.53
N LEU A 335 -12.41 4.00 -21.08
CA LEU A 335 -12.01 4.19 -22.47
C LEU A 335 -11.83 2.87 -23.25
N GLU A 336 -11.95 1.72 -22.60
CA GLU A 336 -11.71 0.39 -23.20
C GLU A 336 -12.49 0.21 -24.52
N GLN A 337 -13.76 0.63 -24.56
CA GLN A 337 -14.65 0.52 -25.72
C GLN A 337 -14.58 1.74 -26.68
N ARG A 338 -13.70 2.71 -26.42
CA ARG A 338 -13.65 4.01 -27.11
C ARG A 338 -12.31 4.24 -27.83
N ASN A 339 -11.49 3.19 -27.94
CA ASN A 339 -10.19 3.22 -28.59
C ASN A 339 -10.34 3.32 -30.12
N PRO A 340 -9.52 4.13 -30.84
CA PRO A 340 -9.48 4.14 -32.30
C PRO A 340 -9.41 2.75 -32.96
N ALA A 341 -8.69 1.78 -32.39
CA ALA A 341 -8.65 0.41 -32.92
C ALA A 341 -10.01 -0.31 -32.80
N ALA A 342 -10.74 -0.08 -31.71
CA ALA A 342 -12.08 -0.60 -31.51
C ALA A 342 -13.12 0.14 -32.38
N ILE A 343 -12.94 1.44 -32.60
CA ILE A 343 -13.84 2.26 -33.42
C ILE A 343 -13.67 1.93 -34.90
N ALA A 344 -12.44 1.75 -35.39
CA ALA A 344 -12.19 1.33 -36.77
C ALA A 344 -12.77 -0.07 -37.07
N ALA A 345 -12.80 -0.97 -36.07
CA ALA A 345 -13.44 -2.27 -36.20
C ALA A 345 -14.98 -2.18 -36.22
N ALA A 346 -15.57 -1.29 -35.40
CA ALA A 346 -17.02 -1.11 -35.30
C ALA A 346 -17.66 -0.43 -36.53
N ASP A 347 -16.92 0.40 -37.26
CA ASP A 347 -17.40 1.03 -38.51
C ASP A 347 -17.32 0.08 -39.74
N SER A 348 -16.76 -1.12 -39.57
CA SER A 348 -16.58 -2.13 -40.62
C SER A 348 -17.64 -3.25 -40.59
N GLU A 349 -18.58 -3.22 -39.65
CA GLU A 349 -19.73 -4.15 -39.52
C GLU A 349 -21.05 -3.51 -40.00
#